data_AF-A0A928FYB8-F1
#
_entry.id   AF-A0A928FYB8-F1
#
_cell.length_a   1.000
_cell.length_b   1.000
_cell.length_c   1.000
_cell.angle_alpha   90.00
_cell.angle_beta   90.00
_cell.angle_gamma   90.00
#
_symmetry.space_group_name_H-M   'P 1'
#
loop_
_entity.id
_entity.type
_entity.pdbx_description
1 polymer ?
#
loop_
_entity_poly.entity_id
_entity_poly.type
_entity_poly.pdbx_seq_one_letter_code
_entity_poly.pdbx_strand_id
1 'polypeptide(L)'
;MKISKYTILVVVFSLFAGIIGSQAQTRQTKEEYIARYKSIAIDHMERYGIPASITLAQGILESDSGNSSLARKSNNHFGIKCKKDWKGDRVYHTDDAPDECFRKYDSVEDSYEDHAEFLDKSPRYDKCFAYDATDYKNWAHGLKAAGYATAPDYALRLIKLIEDNDLYLFDQENGSALYASRKRGEQGIDEDFTAHSSISTTTTHQAKIDPNAFRVSERTYRGYSVYTNNRTTFLIARNGDSFKDIATAFDITAKMLRKYNEIIPTSTADPIAGEMIYVERKQTKWWGEQSHHTAGKGETLTSLSQLYGIRLKRLAKMNRRKPYAELHDGEQIRLK
;
A
#
# COMPACT_ATOMS: atom_id res chain seq x y z
N MET A 1 23.44 44.62 64.63
CA MET A 1 23.44 43.14 64.55
C MET A 1 22.07 42.61 64.94
N LYS A 2 21.26 42.20 63.96
CA LYS A 2 20.05 41.36 64.08
C LYS A 2 19.57 41.06 62.66
N ILE A 3 20.15 40.02 62.06
CA ILE A 3 19.72 39.52 60.75
C ILE A 3 18.50 38.63 61.02
N SER A 4 17.37 38.99 60.42
CA SER A 4 16.11 38.25 60.52
C SER A 4 16.26 36.85 59.91
N LYS A 5 15.82 35.80 60.62
CA LYS A 5 15.87 34.40 60.17
C LYS A 5 15.02 34.11 58.92
N TYR A 6 14.20 35.07 58.47
CA TYR A 6 13.32 34.91 57.31
C TYR A 6 13.95 35.30 55.97
N THR A 7 15.15 35.91 55.97
CA THR A 7 15.80 36.32 54.71
C THR A 7 16.64 35.21 54.06
N ILE A 8 16.87 34.08 54.75
CA ILE A 8 17.59 32.91 54.23
C ILE A 8 16.65 31.88 53.57
N LEU A 9 15.33 32.09 53.59
CA LEU A 9 14.36 31.19 52.96
C LEU A 9 13.86 31.65 51.58
N VAL A 10 14.49 32.66 50.97
CA VAL A 10 14.08 33.17 49.64
C VAL A 10 15.15 32.90 48.55
N VAL A 11 16.35 32.46 48.94
CA VAL A 11 17.45 32.22 47.99
C VAL A 11 17.65 30.72 47.66
N VAL A 12 17.07 29.80 48.44
CA VAL A 12 17.18 28.34 48.17
C VAL A 12 15.99 27.77 47.37
N PHE A 13 14.86 28.48 47.30
CA PHE A 13 13.70 28.05 46.52
C PHE A 13 13.63 28.66 45.11
N SER A 14 14.70 29.32 44.67
CA SER A 14 14.76 30.05 43.39
C SER A 14 15.79 29.45 42.41
N LEU A 15 16.30 28.24 42.68
CA LEU A 15 17.26 27.51 41.82
C LEU A 15 16.75 26.15 41.32
N PHE A 16 15.48 25.84 41.54
CA PHE A 16 14.79 24.69 40.92
C PHE A 16 13.52 25.14 40.18
N ALA A 17 13.53 26.35 39.61
CA ALA A 17 12.58 26.69 38.55
C ALA A 17 13.01 25.88 37.32
N GLY A 18 12.34 24.75 37.15
CA GLY A 18 12.66 23.73 36.18
C GLY A 18 12.94 24.30 34.80
N ILE A 19 13.98 23.76 34.19
CA ILE A 19 14.05 23.61 32.75
C ILE A 19 12.89 22.69 32.38
N ILE A 20 11.67 23.24 32.33
CA ILE A 20 10.59 22.65 31.57
C ILE A 20 11.01 22.91 30.13
N GLY A 21 11.83 22.01 29.60
CA GLY A 21 12.01 21.93 28.17
C GLY A 21 10.61 21.80 27.58
N SER A 22 10.16 22.84 26.88
CA SER A 22 9.01 22.71 25.99
C SER A 22 9.33 21.52 25.09
N GLN A 23 8.76 20.35 25.40
CA GLN A 23 8.75 19.26 24.45
C GLN A 23 7.89 19.76 23.30
N ALA A 24 8.54 20.30 22.26
CA ALA A 24 7.90 20.50 20.99
C ALA A 24 7.30 19.15 20.62
N GLN A 25 5.97 19.04 20.70
CA GLN A 25 5.28 17.79 20.43
C GLN A 25 5.65 17.38 19.01
N THR A 26 6.34 16.25 18.88
CA THR A 26 6.83 15.75 17.60
C THR A 26 5.66 15.70 16.64
N ARG A 27 5.74 16.47 15.55
CA ARG A 27 4.72 16.45 14.50
C ARG A 27 4.72 15.06 13.87
N GLN A 28 3.55 14.48 13.75
CA GLN A 28 3.36 13.19 13.10
C GLN A 28 3.67 13.31 11.61
N THR A 29 4.48 12.39 11.06
CA THR A 29 4.76 12.37 9.62
C THR A 29 3.62 11.71 8.83
N LYS A 30 3.61 11.88 7.51
CA LYS A 30 2.64 11.21 6.63
C LYS A 30 2.78 9.70 6.72
N GLU A 31 4.01 9.20 6.76
CA GLU A 31 4.33 7.78 6.85
C GLU A 31 3.81 7.17 8.16
N GLU A 32 3.98 7.87 9.28
CA GLU A 32 3.42 7.48 10.57
C GLU A 32 1.87 7.48 10.56
N TYR A 33 1.27 8.48 9.91
CA TYR A 33 -0.17 8.57 9.73
C TYR A 33 -0.72 7.40 8.90
N ILE A 34 -0.10 7.13 7.75
CA ILE A 34 -0.46 6.02 6.88
C ILE A 34 -0.31 4.69 7.63
N ALA A 35 0.82 4.50 8.32
CA ALA A 35 1.07 3.27 9.07
C ALA A 35 0.01 3.02 10.15
N ARG A 36 -0.49 4.08 10.80
CA ARG A 36 -1.50 3.98 11.85
C ARG A 36 -2.89 3.69 11.31
N TYR A 37 -3.32 4.36 10.24
CA TYR A 37 -4.73 4.34 9.82
C TYR A 37 -5.02 3.54 8.56
N LYS A 38 -4.01 2.97 7.89
CA LYS A 38 -4.21 2.17 6.67
C LYS A 38 -5.19 1.00 6.85
N SER A 39 -5.18 0.34 8.00
CA SER A 39 -6.04 -0.82 8.26
C SER A 39 -7.51 -0.43 8.31
N ILE A 40 -7.82 0.74 8.90
CA ILE A 40 -9.19 1.29 8.94
C ILE A 40 -9.64 1.68 7.53
N ALA A 41 -8.76 2.32 6.76
CA ALA A 41 -9.10 2.71 5.39
C ALA A 41 -9.38 1.49 4.48
N ILE A 42 -8.64 0.39 4.65
CA ILE A 42 -8.88 -0.87 3.93
C ILE A 42 -10.20 -1.51 4.39
N ASP A 43 -10.45 -1.58 5.70
CA ASP A 43 -11.73 -2.08 6.24
C ASP A 43 -12.92 -1.27 5.70
N HIS A 44 -12.79 0.05 5.62
CA HIS A 44 -13.83 0.92 5.09
C HIS A 44 -14.03 0.75 3.59
N MET A 45 -12.97 0.46 2.85
CA MET A 45 -13.10 0.10 1.45
C MET A 45 -13.91 -1.18 1.27
N GLU A 46 -13.69 -2.19 2.11
CA GLU A 46 -14.45 -3.44 2.06
C GLU A 46 -15.92 -3.24 2.50
N ARG A 47 -16.16 -2.44 3.54
CA ARG A 47 -17.50 -2.23 4.11
C ARG A 47 -18.36 -1.23 3.33
N TYR A 48 -17.75 -0.16 2.83
CA TYR A 48 -18.45 0.98 2.23
C TYR A 48 -18.15 1.15 0.74
N GLY A 49 -17.11 0.52 0.18
CA GLY A 49 -16.75 0.67 -1.23
C GLY A 49 -16.01 1.98 -1.57
N ILE A 50 -15.55 2.72 -0.56
CA ILE A 50 -14.73 3.94 -0.72
C ILE A 50 -13.28 3.50 -0.90
N PRO A 51 -12.54 3.93 -1.95
CA PRO A 51 -11.13 3.57 -2.11
C PRO A 51 -10.32 3.89 -0.85
N ALA A 52 -9.54 2.93 -0.36
CA ALA A 52 -8.71 3.10 0.83
C ALA A 52 -7.73 4.28 0.65
N SER A 53 -7.24 4.47 -0.58
CA SER A 53 -6.38 5.58 -0.98
C SER A 53 -7.06 6.94 -0.82
N ILE A 54 -8.35 7.04 -1.12
CA ILE A 54 -9.15 8.26 -0.97
C ILE A 54 -9.32 8.58 0.52
N THR A 55 -9.74 7.61 1.33
CA THR A 55 -9.92 7.80 2.77
C THR A 55 -8.61 8.25 3.44
N LEU A 56 -7.48 7.61 3.11
CA LEU A 56 -6.18 8.02 3.65
C LEU A 56 -5.75 9.41 3.15
N ALA A 57 -5.92 9.70 1.87
CA ALA A 57 -5.52 10.99 1.31
C ALA A 57 -6.32 12.15 1.89
N GLN A 58 -7.64 11.98 2.06
CA GLN A 58 -8.48 12.94 2.75
C GLN A 58 -8.03 13.10 4.20
N GLY A 59 -7.87 12.00 4.95
CA GLY A 59 -7.38 12.06 6.33
C GLY A 59 -6.06 12.83 6.45
N ILE A 60 -5.09 12.57 5.57
CA ILE A 60 -3.80 13.27 5.57
C ILE A 60 -3.96 14.76 5.24
N LEU A 61 -4.76 15.09 4.23
CA LEU A 61 -4.93 16.45 3.73
C LEU A 61 -5.68 17.34 4.73
N GLU A 62 -6.81 16.85 5.26
CA GLU A 62 -7.71 17.61 6.13
C GLU A 62 -7.16 17.76 7.55
N SER A 63 -6.44 16.74 8.05
CA SER A 63 -5.90 16.75 9.41
C SER A 63 -4.45 17.24 9.51
N ASP A 64 -3.79 17.58 8.38
CA ASP A 64 -2.35 17.81 8.32
C ASP A 64 -1.58 16.62 8.93
N SER A 65 -1.91 15.40 8.49
CA SER A 65 -1.40 14.14 9.07
C SER A 65 -1.62 14.03 10.59
N GLY A 66 -2.78 14.49 11.09
CA GLY A 66 -3.16 14.50 12.50
C GLY A 66 -2.61 15.68 13.31
N ASN A 67 -1.89 16.61 12.68
CA ASN A 67 -1.24 17.71 13.38
C ASN A 67 -2.11 18.97 13.52
N SER A 68 -3.22 19.07 12.80
CA SER A 68 -4.08 20.27 12.84
C SER A 68 -4.67 20.50 14.23
N SER A 69 -4.93 21.77 14.56
CA SER A 69 -5.55 22.16 15.84
C SER A 69 -6.90 21.46 16.03
N LEU A 70 -7.70 21.36 14.96
CA LEU A 70 -8.99 20.66 14.98
C LEU A 70 -8.80 19.17 15.29
N ALA A 71 -7.94 18.47 14.53
CA ALA A 71 -7.69 17.04 14.73
C ALA A 71 -7.21 16.74 16.16
N ARG A 72 -6.24 17.50 16.67
CA ARG A 72 -5.66 17.28 18.00
C ARG A 72 -6.60 17.58 19.16
N LYS A 73 -7.56 18.49 19.00
CA LYS A 73 -8.50 18.89 20.07
C LYS A 73 -9.78 18.07 20.07
N SER A 74 -10.12 17.43 18.96
CA SER A 74 -11.45 16.85 18.75
C SER A 74 -11.46 15.48 18.08
N ASN A 75 -10.28 14.93 17.77
CA ASN A 75 -10.12 13.74 16.93
C ASN A 75 -10.81 13.83 15.56
N ASN A 76 -11.20 15.03 15.10
CA ASN A 76 -11.86 15.23 13.82
C ASN A 76 -10.84 15.36 12.70
N HIS A 77 -10.56 14.25 12.02
CA HIS A 77 -9.54 14.17 10.98
C HIS A 77 -10.03 14.57 9.59
N PHE A 78 -11.33 14.77 9.39
CA PHE A 78 -11.95 15.00 8.08
C PHE A 78 -12.67 16.36 7.98
N GLY A 79 -12.60 17.19 9.02
CA GLY A 79 -13.24 18.51 9.03
C GLY A 79 -14.76 18.46 9.01
N ILE A 80 -15.38 17.39 9.52
CA ILE A 80 -16.85 17.23 9.42
C ILE A 80 -17.52 18.27 10.32
N LYS A 81 -18.25 19.19 9.68
CA LYS A 81 -19.03 20.24 10.35
C LYS A 81 -20.27 19.66 11.02
N CYS A 82 -20.71 20.29 12.10
CA CYS A 82 -21.96 19.94 12.78
C CYS A 82 -23.14 20.17 11.83
N LYS A 83 -24.00 19.16 11.68
CA LYS A 83 -25.32 19.30 11.04
C LYS A 83 -26.39 19.40 12.13
N LYS A 84 -27.64 19.73 11.75
CA LYS A 84 -28.75 19.95 12.70
C LYS A 84 -29.06 18.72 13.56
N ASP A 85 -28.79 17.55 13.02
CA ASP A 85 -29.00 16.22 13.58
C ASP A 85 -27.82 15.70 14.42
N TRP A 86 -26.66 16.37 14.40
CA TRP A 86 -25.53 15.97 15.22
C TRP A 86 -25.84 16.13 16.72
N LYS A 87 -25.75 15.02 17.47
CA LYS A 87 -26.02 14.96 18.92
C LYS A 87 -24.78 14.73 19.78
N GLY A 88 -23.64 14.41 19.17
CA GLY A 88 -22.39 14.19 19.88
C GLY A 88 -21.70 15.50 20.31
N ASP A 89 -20.49 15.35 20.85
CA ASP A 89 -19.64 16.45 21.26
C ASP A 89 -19.30 17.39 20.09
N ARG A 90 -18.97 18.65 20.44
CA ARG A 90 -18.74 19.71 19.45
C ARG A 90 -17.52 20.53 19.85
N VAL A 91 -16.82 21.05 18.85
CA VAL A 91 -15.78 22.05 19.02
C VAL A 91 -16.04 23.20 18.05
N TYR A 92 -15.71 24.41 18.47
CA TYR A 92 -15.79 25.59 17.62
C TYR A 92 -14.40 25.95 17.14
N HIS A 93 -14.26 26.15 15.83
CA HIS A 93 -13.00 26.48 15.18
C HIS A 93 -13.30 27.40 14.00
N THR A 94 -12.50 28.45 13.81
CA THR A 94 -12.57 29.29 12.62
C THR A 94 -11.83 28.61 11.47
N ASP A 95 -12.52 28.32 10.37
CA ASP A 95 -11.93 27.69 9.18
C ASP A 95 -12.23 28.54 7.92
N ASP A 96 -13.44 28.44 7.37
CA ASP A 96 -13.93 29.31 6.29
C ASP A 96 -14.59 30.58 6.86
N ALA A 97 -15.27 30.44 7.99
CA ALA A 97 -15.96 31.51 8.71
C ALA A 97 -15.64 31.48 10.21
N PRO A 98 -15.84 32.60 10.92
CA PRO A 98 -15.69 32.63 12.37
C PRO A 98 -16.64 31.66 13.07
N ASP A 99 -16.15 30.99 14.12
CA ASP A 99 -16.93 30.15 15.03
C ASP A 99 -17.74 29.05 14.36
N GLU A 100 -17.15 28.40 13.35
CA GLU A 100 -17.77 27.23 12.74
C GLU A 100 -17.76 26.03 13.69
N CYS A 101 -18.87 25.29 13.65
CA CYS A 101 -19.05 24.13 14.50
C CYS A 101 -18.56 22.87 13.79
N PHE A 102 -17.68 22.13 14.46
CA PHE A 102 -17.18 20.83 14.04
C PHE A 102 -17.56 19.75 15.04
N ARG A 103 -17.79 18.54 14.51
CA ARG A 103 -18.00 17.35 15.33
C ARG A 103 -16.74 17.06 16.14
N LYS A 104 -16.90 16.57 17.37
CA LYS A 104 -15.82 16.07 18.23
C LYS A 104 -16.12 14.60 18.55
N TYR A 105 -15.06 13.80 18.56
CA TYR A 105 -15.11 12.36 18.71
C TYR A 105 -14.22 11.90 19.86
N ASP A 106 -14.56 10.75 20.44
CA ASP A 106 -13.80 10.16 21.54
C ASP A 106 -12.47 9.56 21.06
N SER A 107 -12.45 9.04 19.82
CA SER A 107 -11.26 8.50 19.15
C SER A 107 -11.13 8.99 17.70
N VAL A 108 -9.96 8.75 17.10
CA VAL A 108 -9.76 9.07 15.67
C VAL A 108 -10.54 8.09 14.80
N GLU A 109 -10.60 6.84 15.22
CA GLU A 109 -11.37 5.75 14.64
C GLU A 109 -12.85 6.14 14.47
N ASP A 110 -13.45 6.77 15.49
CA ASP A 110 -14.84 7.27 15.41
C ASP A 110 -15.01 8.32 14.31
N SER A 111 -13.99 9.16 14.08
CA SER A 111 -14.03 10.16 13.00
C SER A 111 -13.91 9.52 11.62
N TYR A 112 -13.18 8.41 11.50
CA TYR A 112 -13.10 7.62 10.28
C TYR A 112 -14.44 6.95 9.97
N GLU A 113 -15.08 6.37 10.99
CA GLU A 113 -16.38 5.71 10.86
C GLU A 113 -17.44 6.72 10.42
N ASP A 114 -17.53 7.86 11.12
CA ASP A 114 -18.47 8.94 10.77
C ASP A 114 -18.19 9.54 9.38
N HIS A 115 -16.93 9.61 8.95
CA HIS A 115 -16.58 10.01 7.59
C HIS A 115 -17.08 9.04 6.53
N ALA A 116 -16.88 7.73 6.74
CA ALA A 116 -17.36 6.73 5.79
C ALA A 116 -18.89 6.72 5.71
N GLU A 117 -19.58 6.77 6.86
CA GLU A 117 -21.04 6.89 6.90
C GLU A 117 -21.54 8.19 6.26
N PHE A 118 -20.83 9.30 6.45
CA PHE A 118 -21.17 10.58 5.85
C PHE A 118 -21.14 10.53 4.32
N LEU A 119 -20.15 9.84 3.73
CA LEU A 119 -20.07 9.66 2.29
C LEU A 119 -21.14 8.67 1.79
N ASP A 120 -21.27 7.51 2.44
CA ASP A 120 -22.18 6.43 2.06
C ASP A 120 -23.67 6.82 2.15
N LYS A 121 -24.08 7.47 3.25
CA LYS A 121 -25.50 7.80 3.49
C LYS A 121 -25.98 9.06 2.76
N SER A 122 -25.09 9.80 2.11
CA SER A 122 -25.41 11.10 1.51
C SER A 122 -25.59 10.97 -0.01
N PRO A 123 -26.82 11.15 -0.54
CA PRO A 123 -27.11 11.04 -1.99
C PRO A 123 -26.26 11.95 -2.89
N ARG A 124 -25.67 12.98 -2.30
CA ARG A 124 -24.72 13.89 -2.94
C ARG A 124 -23.51 13.15 -3.54
N TYR A 125 -23.09 12.04 -2.93
CA TYR A 125 -21.88 11.30 -3.30
C TYR A 125 -22.17 10.00 -4.07
N ASP A 126 -23.42 9.66 -4.37
CA ASP A 126 -23.81 8.43 -5.09
C ASP A 126 -23.03 8.20 -6.40
N LYS A 127 -22.73 9.29 -7.12
CA LYS A 127 -21.94 9.22 -8.36
C LYS A 127 -20.53 8.68 -8.14
N CYS A 128 -19.94 8.90 -6.96
CA CYS A 128 -18.63 8.37 -6.62
C CYS A 128 -18.67 6.83 -6.51
N PHE A 129 -19.72 6.29 -5.89
CA PHE A 129 -19.91 4.84 -5.73
C PHE A 129 -20.26 4.11 -7.02
N ALA A 130 -20.52 4.83 -8.12
CA ALA A 130 -20.65 4.25 -9.45
C ALA A 130 -19.30 3.95 -10.12
N TYR A 131 -18.19 4.49 -9.59
CA TYR A 131 -16.85 4.18 -10.06
C TYR A 131 -16.29 2.95 -9.35
N ASP A 132 -15.42 2.20 -10.03
CA ASP A 132 -14.67 1.11 -9.41
C ASP A 132 -13.91 1.62 -8.18
N ALA A 133 -13.84 0.80 -7.13
CA ALA A 133 -13.15 1.12 -5.90
C ALA A 133 -11.61 1.23 -6.07
N THR A 134 -11.08 0.92 -7.26
CA THR A 134 -9.68 1.16 -7.65
C THR A 134 -9.49 2.46 -8.45
N ASP A 135 -10.56 3.14 -8.86
CA ASP A 135 -10.51 4.35 -9.68
C ASP A 135 -10.53 5.62 -8.82
N TYR A 136 -9.47 5.78 -8.03
CA TYR A 136 -9.31 6.92 -7.14
C TYR A 136 -9.30 8.27 -7.89
N LYS A 137 -8.97 8.31 -9.19
CA LYS A 137 -8.95 9.55 -9.97
C LYS A 137 -10.36 10.07 -10.21
N ASN A 138 -11.26 9.20 -10.69
CA ASN A 138 -12.66 9.58 -10.86
C ASN A 138 -13.35 9.80 -9.50
N TRP A 139 -12.99 9.06 -8.46
CA TRP A 139 -13.43 9.34 -7.09
C TRP A 139 -13.02 10.74 -6.61
N ALA A 140 -11.76 11.14 -6.78
CA ALA A 140 -11.28 12.47 -6.36
C ALA A 140 -11.99 13.61 -7.10
N HIS A 141 -12.19 13.46 -8.43
CA HIS A 141 -12.97 14.41 -9.22
C HIS A 141 -14.45 14.42 -8.84
N GLY A 142 -15.03 13.24 -8.55
CA GLY A 142 -16.39 13.07 -8.08
C GLY A 142 -16.64 13.79 -6.75
N LEU A 143 -15.77 13.59 -5.76
CA LEU A 143 -15.82 14.28 -4.47
C LEU A 143 -15.80 15.81 -4.63
N LYS A 144 -14.92 16.32 -5.51
CA LYS A 144 -14.86 17.76 -5.81
C LYS A 144 -16.14 18.24 -6.48
N ALA A 145 -16.63 17.53 -7.50
CA ALA A 145 -17.86 17.88 -8.22
C ALA A 145 -19.10 17.83 -7.31
N ALA A 146 -19.12 16.91 -6.35
CA ALA A 146 -20.12 16.78 -5.31
C ALA A 146 -20.05 17.89 -4.24
N GLY A 147 -18.99 18.71 -4.25
CA GLY A 147 -18.83 19.84 -3.34
C GLY A 147 -18.34 19.42 -1.95
N TYR A 148 -17.50 18.38 -1.86
CA TYR A 148 -16.81 18.04 -0.62
C TYR A 148 -15.92 19.19 -0.14
N ALA A 149 -15.18 19.83 -1.06
CA ALA A 149 -14.32 20.97 -0.78
C ALA A 149 -14.51 22.11 -1.79
N THR A 150 -14.30 23.35 -1.34
CA THR A 150 -14.43 24.58 -2.15
C THR A 150 -13.18 24.85 -3.01
N ALA A 151 -11.99 24.46 -2.55
CA ALA A 151 -10.72 24.67 -3.25
C ALA A 151 -10.72 24.05 -4.66
N PRO A 152 -10.39 24.80 -5.73
CA PRO A 152 -10.51 24.34 -7.12
C PRO A 152 -9.57 23.17 -7.46
N ASP A 153 -8.44 23.07 -6.78
CA ASP A 153 -7.40 22.06 -6.99
C ASP A 153 -7.55 20.82 -6.09
N TYR A 154 -8.64 20.70 -5.31
CA TYR A 154 -8.83 19.63 -4.33
C TYR A 154 -8.61 18.23 -4.89
N ALA A 155 -9.23 17.91 -6.04
CA ALA A 155 -9.10 16.60 -6.67
C ALA A 155 -7.64 16.30 -7.07
N LEU A 156 -6.94 17.31 -7.61
CA LEU A 156 -5.53 17.18 -8.00
C LEU A 156 -4.63 16.98 -6.77
N ARG A 157 -4.92 17.66 -5.65
CA ARG A 157 -4.20 17.49 -4.40
C ARG A 157 -4.37 16.08 -3.83
N LEU A 158 -5.58 15.52 -3.87
CA LEU A 158 -5.83 14.13 -3.46
C LEU A 158 -5.08 13.15 -4.37
N ILE A 159 -5.22 13.27 -5.69
CA ILE A 159 -4.52 12.42 -6.67
C ILE A 159 -3.02 12.47 -6.44
N LYS A 160 -2.45 13.68 -6.30
CA LYS A 160 -1.02 13.85 -6.03
C LYS A 160 -0.60 13.18 -4.72
N LEU A 161 -1.39 13.31 -3.67
CA LEU A 161 -1.08 12.71 -2.38
C LEU A 161 -1.14 11.17 -2.46
N ILE A 162 -2.13 10.63 -3.18
CA ILE A 162 -2.26 9.19 -3.45
C ILE A 162 -1.06 8.67 -4.24
N GLU A 163 -0.67 9.36 -5.31
CA GLU A 163 0.45 8.96 -6.18
C GLU A 163 1.81 9.11 -5.48
N ASP A 164 2.08 10.25 -4.82
CA ASP A 164 3.35 10.53 -4.13
C ASP A 164 3.60 9.57 -2.94
N ASN A 165 2.54 9.06 -2.32
CA ASN A 165 2.63 8.18 -1.16
C ASN A 165 2.26 6.73 -1.50
N ASP A 166 1.99 6.40 -2.77
CA ASP A 166 1.60 5.05 -3.20
C ASP A 166 0.35 4.47 -2.53
N LEU A 167 -0.60 5.33 -2.14
CA LEU A 167 -1.79 4.90 -1.42
C LEU A 167 -2.72 4.05 -2.28
N TYR A 168 -2.68 4.21 -3.61
CA TYR A 168 -3.46 3.41 -4.56
C TYR A 168 -3.12 1.91 -4.48
N LEU A 169 -1.98 1.55 -3.88
CA LEU A 169 -1.65 0.16 -3.62
C LEU A 169 -2.65 -0.46 -2.63
N PHE A 170 -3.16 0.30 -1.66
CA PHE A 170 -4.16 -0.18 -0.70
C PHE A 170 -5.53 -0.46 -1.33
N ASP A 171 -5.80 0.05 -2.53
CA ASP A 171 -7.06 -0.20 -3.24
C ASP A 171 -7.09 -1.59 -3.89
N GLN A 172 -5.96 -2.28 -3.93
CA GLN A 172 -5.82 -3.59 -4.56
C GLN A 172 -5.99 -4.72 -3.55
N GLU A 173 -6.40 -5.89 -4.04
CA GLU A 173 -6.30 -7.13 -3.25
C GLU A 173 -4.82 -7.34 -2.83
N ASN A 174 -4.58 -7.55 -1.54
CA ASN A 174 -3.24 -7.59 -0.91
C ASN A 174 -2.47 -6.25 -0.87
N GLY A 175 -3.17 -5.12 -0.95
CA GLY A 175 -2.56 -3.79 -1.01
C GLY A 175 -1.58 -3.42 0.10
N SER A 176 -1.82 -3.90 1.33
CA SER A 176 -0.89 -3.71 2.45
C SER A 176 0.50 -4.33 2.21
N ALA A 177 0.55 -5.47 1.53
CA ALA A 177 1.81 -6.13 1.18
C ALA A 177 2.54 -5.38 0.07
N LEU A 178 1.82 -4.93 -0.96
CA LEU A 178 2.35 -4.13 -2.07
C LEU A 178 2.98 -2.83 -1.54
N TYR A 179 2.25 -2.12 -0.67
CA TYR A 179 2.73 -0.88 -0.07
C TYR A 179 4.00 -1.10 0.76
N ALA A 180 4.02 -2.12 1.62
CA ALA A 180 5.19 -2.44 2.43
C ALA A 180 6.41 -2.81 1.56
N SER A 181 6.19 -3.52 0.45
CA SER A 181 7.25 -3.86 -0.51
C SER A 181 7.85 -2.61 -1.16
N ARG A 182 7.00 -1.66 -1.55
CA ARG A 182 7.45 -0.41 -2.16
C ARG A 182 8.26 0.45 -1.20
N LYS A 183 7.80 0.63 0.03
CA LYS A 183 8.49 1.45 1.04
C LYS A 183 9.82 0.84 1.50
N ARG A 184 9.97 -0.49 1.53
CA ARG A 184 11.27 -1.14 1.74
C ARG A 184 12.27 -0.80 0.63
N GLY A 185 11.83 -0.89 -0.63
CA GLY A 185 12.67 -0.52 -1.78
C GLY A 185 13.16 0.93 -1.76
N GLU A 186 12.33 1.87 -1.29
CA GLU A 186 12.67 3.29 -1.19
C GLU A 186 13.65 3.62 -0.05
N GLN A 187 13.62 2.88 1.07
CA GLN A 187 14.46 3.13 2.24
C GLN A 187 15.89 2.58 2.11
N GLY A 188 16.24 1.94 0.99
CA GLY A 188 17.57 1.34 0.80
C GLY A 188 17.90 0.20 1.77
N ILE A 189 16.92 -0.22 2.59
CA ILE A 189 16.97 -1.45 3.35
C ILE A 189 16.54 -2.52 2.34
N ASP A 190 17.50 -3.22 1.73
CA ASP A 190 17.42 -4.63 1.38
C ASP A 190 18.63 -5.07 0.53
N GLU A 191 19.73 -5.43 1.20
CA GLU A 191 20.72 -6.37 0.63
C GLU A 191 20.28 -7.84 0.79
N ASP A 192 19.17 -8.15 1.49
CA ASP A 192 18.83 -9.54 1.85
C ASP A 192 17.38 -10.00 1.55
N PHE A 193 16.41 -9.09 1.32
CA PHE A 193 15.00 -9.46 1.11
C PHE A 193 14.50 -9.28 -0.34
N THR A 194 15.04 -8.32 -1.10
CA THR A 194 14.71 -8.04 -2.52
C THR A 194 15.16 -9.12 -3.50
N ALA A 195 16.02 -10.05 -3.06
CA ALA A 195 16.49 -11.15 -3.90
C ALA A 195 15.44 -12.26 -4.12
N HIS A 196 14.20 -12.16 -3.64
CA HIS A 196 13.34 -13.35 -3.64
C HIS A 196 11.83 -13.11 -3.89
N SER A 197 11.39 -11.86 -4.13
CA SER A 197 10.00 -11.57 -4.55
C SER A 197 9.94 -11.28 -6.04
N SER A 198 9.02 -11.94 -6.75
CA SER A 198 8.89 -11.82 -8.21
C SER A 198 7.97 -10.70 -8.68
N ILE A 199 7.44 -9.90 -7.75
CA ILE A 199 6.58 -8.76 -8.07
C ILE A 199 7.41 -7.49 -7.91
N SER A 200 8.04 -7.11 -9.02
CA SER A 200 8.62 -5.80 -9.30
C SER A 200 8.55 -5.70 -10.83
N THR A 201 7.60 -5.01 -11.46
CA THR A 201 6.74 -3.88 -11.11
C THR A 201 5.41 -3.97 -11.88
N THR A 202 4.36 -3.28 -11.45
CA THR A 202 3.18 -3.02 -12.30
C THR A 202 3.34 -1.66 -12.97
N THR A 203 3.97 -1.64 -14.15
CA THR A 203 3.64 -0.63 -15.14
C THR A 203 2.43 -1.14 -15.90
N THR A 204 1.40 -0.31 -16.00
CA THR A 204 0.29 -0.43 -16.94
C THR A 204 0.85 -0.49 -18.37
N HIS A 205 1.23 -1.67 -18.82
CA HIS A 205 1.30 -1.99 -20.23
C HIS A 205 0.02 -2.73 -20.57
N GLN A 206 -0.83 -2.06 -21.35
CA GLN A 206 -1.49 -2.74 -22.47
C GLN A 206 -0.38 -3.34 -23.36
N ALA A 207 0.24 -4.42 -22.91
CA ALA A 207 1.00 -5.28 -23.79
C ALA A 207 -0.05 -6.03 -24.59
N LYS A 208 0.05 -5.93 -25.92
CA LYS A 208 -0.54 -6.92 -26.82
C LYS A 208 -0.01 -8.29 -26.39
N ILE A 209 -0.76 -8.98 -25.53
CA ILE A 209 -0.55 -10.39 -25.26
C ILE A 209 -1.06 -11.11 -26.50
N ASP A 210 -0.14 -11.74 -27.23
CA ASP A 210 -0.20 -13.17 -27.59
C ASP A 210 0.76 -13.45 -28.75
N PRO A 211 1.64 -14.45 -28.61
CA PRO A 211 1.97 -15.24 -29.78
C PRO A 211 1.95 -16.75 -29.55
N ASN A 212 1.35 -17.26 -28.46
CA ASN A 212 0.78 -18.60 -28.30
C ASN A 212 0.40 -18.81 -26.83
N ALA A 213 -0.83 -18.43 -26.49
CA ALA A 213 -1.77 -19.10 -25.59
C ALA A 213 -1.13 -20.21 -24.73
N PHE A 214 -1.16 -20.05 -23.40
CA PHE A 214 -0.84 -21.09 -22.42
C PHE A 214 -1.59 -22.39 -22.77
N ARG A 215 -1.02 -23.24 -23.62
CA ARG A 215 -1.70 -24.42 -24.17
C ARG A 215 -1.76 -25.51 -23.11
N VAL A 216 -2.94 -25.59 -22.48
CA VAL A 216 -3.74 -26.77 -22.12
C VAL A 216 -3.02 -27.87 -21.31
N SER A 217 -3.34 -27.95 -20.02
CA SER A 217 -4.46 -28.79 -19.55
C SER A 217 -4.91 -28.28 -18.18
N GLU A 218 -6.16 -27.79 -18.08
CA GLU A 218 -6.86 -27.48 -16.82
C GLU A 218 -7.11 -28.76 -16.02
N ARG A 219 -6.04 -29.43 -15.60
CA ARG A 219 -6.16 -30.48 -14.60
C ARG A 219 -6.21 -29.76 -13.26
N THR A 220 -7.40 -29.71 -12.68
CA THR A 220 -7.54 -29.41 -11.27
C THR A 220 -6.78 -30.50 -10.51
N TYR A 221 -5.66 -30.14 -9.90
CA TYR A 221 -4.85 -31.05 -9.11
C TYR A 221 -5.02 -30.72 -7.63
N ARG A 222 -5.69 -31.62 -6.89
CA ARG A 222 -6.04 -31.42 -5.47
C ARG A 222 -6.66 -30.05 -5.20
N GLY A 223 -7.56 -29.64 -6.09
CA GLY A 223 -8.26 -28.38 -6.00
C GLY A 223 -7.56 -27.22 -6.71
N TYR A 224 -6.27 -27.26 -7.05
CA TYR A 224 -5.55 -26.16 -7.73
C TYR A 224 -5.70 -26.18 -9.25
N SER A 225 -5.85 -25.00 -9.86
CA SER A 225 -5.74 -24.85 -11.32
C SER A 225 -4.27 -24.87 -11.71
N VAL A 226 -3.89 -25.85 -12.54
CA VAL A 226 -2.51 -26.09 -12.94
C VAL A 226 -2.32 -25.77 -14.41
N TYR A 227 -1.19 -25.15 -14.72
CA TYR A 227 -0.82 -24.66 -16.03
C TYR A 227 0.59 -25.13 -16.38
N THR A 228 0.95 -25.06 -17.66
CA THR A 228 2.30 -25.37 -18.12
C THR A 228 2.85 -24.17 -18.89
N ASN A 229 4.04 -23.72 -18.49
CA ASN A 229 4.80 -22.70 -19.21
C ASN A 229 6.24 -23.17 -19.36
N ASN A 230 6.81 -23.00 -20.56
CA ASN A 230 8.17 -23.42 -20.87
C ASN A 230 8.49 -24.86 -20.43
N ARG A 231 7.57 -25.81 -20.67
CA ARG A 231 7.69 -27.24 -20.25
C ARG A 231 7.83 -27.44 -18.74
N THR A 232 7.31 -26.50 -17.95
CA THR A 232 7.37 -26.53 -16.48
C THR A 232 5.98 -26.23 -15.94
N THR A 233 5.58 -26.97 -14.93
CA THR A 233 4.27 -26.85 -14.32
C THR A 233 4.24 -25.71 -13.29
N PHE A 234 3.19 -24.91 -13.34
CA PHE A 234 2.92 -23.85 -12.37
C PHE A 234 1.44 -23.79 -12.00
N LEU A 235 1.11 -23.12 -10.91
CA LEU A 235 -0.25 -22.78 -10.52
C LEU A 235 -0.35 -21.29 -10.22
N ILE A 236 -1.58 -20.81 -10.08
CA ILE A 236 -1.88 -19.48 -9.57
C ILE A 236 -2.28 -19.61 -8.10
N ALA A 237 -1.54 -18.93 -7.22
CA ALA A 237 -1.81 -18.94 -5.78
C ALA A 237 -3.16 -18.28 -5.49
N ARG A 238 -3.84 -18.78 -4.46
CA ARG A 238 -5.13 -18.31 -3.97
C ARG A 238 -4.95 -17.48 -2.72
N ASN A 239 -5.99 -16.74 -2.37
CA ASN A 239 -6.03 -16.05 -1.09
C ASN A 239 -5.90 -17.06 0.07
N GLY A 240 -4.94 -16.80 0.96
CA GLY A 240 -4.64 -17.66 2.10
C GLY A 240 -3.77 -18.89 1.79
N ASP A 241 -3.32 -19.11 0.55
CA ASP A 241 -2.39 -20.20 0.25
C ASP A 241 -1.07 -20.02 0.99
N SER A 242 -0.55 -21.11 1.56
CA SER A 242 0.82 -21.15 2.05
C SER A 242 1.71 -22.02 1.15
N PHE A 243 3.02 -21.78 1.15
CA PHE A 243 3.96 -22.69 0.50
C PHE A 243 3.92 -24.10 1.12
N LYS A 244 3.49 -24.20 2.39
CA LYS A 244 3.32 -25.49 3.06
C LYS A 244 2.15 -26.26 2.47
N ASP A 245 1.01 -25.60 2.26
CA ASP A 245 -0.21 -26.24 1.74
C ASP A 245 -0.04 -26.63 0.28
N ILE A 246 0.51 -25.73 -0.53
CA ILE A 246 0.84 -26.02 -1.93
C ILE A 246 1.84 -27.17 -2.01
N ALA A 247 2.93 -27.12 -1.23
CA ALA A 247 3.93 -28.18 -1.29
C ALA A 247 3.35 -29.55 -0.88
N THR A 248 2.48 -29.57 0.13
CA THR A 248 1.75 -30.77 0.55
C THR A 248 0.81 -31.28 -0.54
N ALA A 249 0.14 -30.39 -1.26
CA ALA A 249 -0.72 -30.78 -2.38
C ALA A 249 0.08 -31.45 -3.49
N PHE A 250 1.27 -30.94 -3.82
CA PHE A 250 2.13 -31.42 -4.91
C PHE A 250 3.18 -32.46 -4.49
N ASP A 251 3.04 -33.04 -3.28
CA ASP A 251 3.93 -34.07 -2.73
C ASP A 251 5.43 -33.66 -2.79
N ILE A 252 5.72 -32.38 -2.53
CA ILE A 252 7.06 -31.81 -2.46
C ILE A 252 7.27 -31.09 -1.12
N THR A 253 8.51 -30.74 -0.79
CA THR A 253 8.78 -29.97 0.45
C THR A 253 8.60 -28.47 0.21
N ALA A 254 8.09 -27.74 1.20
CA ALA A 254 7.98 -26.27 1.12
C ALA A 254 9.35 -25.62 0.83
N LYS A 255 10.43 -26.18 1.40
CA LYS A 255 11.82 -25.79 1.13
C LYS A 255 12.18 -25.88 -0.36
N MET A 256 11.74 -26.95 -1.03
CA MET A 256 12.00 -27.20 -2.45
C MET A 256 11.12 -26.34 -3.35
N LEU A 257 9.85 -26.16 -2.99
CA LEU A 257 8.93 -25.28 -3.68
C LEU A 257 9.41 -23.82 -3.66
N ARG A 258 9.85 -23.33 -2.49
CA ARG A 258 10.51 -22.01 -2.35
C ARG A 258 11.71 -21.91 -3.28
N LYS A 259 12.57 -22.92 -3.31
CA LYS A 259 13.76 -22.94 -4.18
C LYS A 259 13.42 -22.90 -5.68
N TYR A 260 12.30 -23.46 -6.11
CA TYR A 260 11.86 -23.41 -7.52
C TYR A 260 11.40 -22.02 -7.96
N ASN A 261 10.84 -21.26 -7.01
CA ASN A 261 10.36 -19.89 -7.21
C ASN A 261 11.39 -18.84 -6.79
N GLU A 262 12.66 -19.25 -6.68
CA GLU A 262 13.76 -18.40 -6.25
C GLU A 262 13.40 -17.64 -4.97
N ILE A 263 12.98 -18.39 -3.95
CA ILE A 263 12.75 -17.92 -2.57
C ILE A 263 13.74 -18.63 -1.64
N ILE A 264 14.20 -17.91 -0.60
CA ILE A 264 15.09 -18.49 0.42
C ILE A 264 14.41 -19.72 1.03
N PRO A 265 15.07 -20.89 1.06
CA PRO A 265 14.41 -22.12 1.50
C PRO A 265 13.95 -22.11 2.97
N THR A 266 14.49 -21.21 3.80
CA THR A 266 14.12 -21.00 5.21
C THR A 266 13.14 -19.84 5.42
N SER A 267 12.70 -19.17 4.35
CA SER A 267 11.73 -18.08 4.44
C SER A 267 10.38 -18.57 4.99
N THR A 268 9.71 -17.73 5.77
CA THR A 268 8.34 -17.92 6.25
C THR A 268 7.30 -17.20 5.39
N ALA A 269 7.71 -16.45 4.37
CA ALA A 269 6.80 -15.69 3.52
C ALA A 269 5.94 -16.61 2.64
N ASP A 270 4.63 -16.42 2.63
CA ASP A 270 3.71 -17.20 1.81
C ASP A 270 3.34 -16.48 0.50
N PRO A 271 2.90 -17.22 -0.54
CA PRO A 271 2.64 -16.64 -1.84
C PRO A 271 1.44 -15.69 -1.78
N ILE A 272 1.46 -14.67 -2.64
CA ILE A 272 0.36 -13.72 -2.74
C ILE A 272 -0.69 -14.28 -3.70
N ALA A 273 -1.98 -14.09 -3.40
CA ALA A 273 -3.04 -14.48 -4.33
C ALA A 273 -2.81 -13.89 -5.74
N GLY A 274 -2.98 -14.70 -6.78
CA GLY A 274 -2.67 -14.33 -8.16
C GLY A 274 -1.22 -14.60 -8.58
N GLU A 275 -0.32 -14.94 -7.66
CA GLU A 275 1.09 -15.18 -7.99
C GLU A 275 1.29 -16.51 -8.74
N MET A 276 2.17 -16.50 -9.74
CA MET A 276 2.60 -17.69 -10.46
C MET A 276 3.59 -18.49 -9.61
N ILE A 277 3.18 -19.68 -9.17
CA ILE A 277 4.00 -20.57 -8.36
C ILE A 277 4.38 -21.81 -9.18
N TYR A 278 5.65 -21.90 -9.56
CA TYR A 278 6.21 -23.08 -10.20
C TYR A 278 6.36 -24.22 -9.19
N VAL A 279 5.68 -25.33 -9.45
CA VAL A 279 5.76 -26.55 -8.63
C VAL A 279 6.89 -27.49 -9.10
N GLU A 280 7.53 -27.13 -10.20
CA GLU A 280 8.69 -27.80 -10.76
C GLU A 280 9.82 -26.79 -11.01
N ARG A 281 11.05 -27.30 -11.15
CA ARG A 281 12.20 -26.43 -11.40
C ARG A 281 12.12 -25.82 -12.80
N LYS A 282 12.03 -24.48 -12.89
CA LYS A 282 12.12 -23.70 -14.14
C LYS A 282 13.24 -24.15 -15.08
N GLN A 283 13.11 -23.90 -16.38
CA GLN A 283 14.09 -24.28 -17.39
C GLN A 283 15.33 -23.39 -17.38
N THR A 284 16.38 -23.79 -18.11
CA THR A 284 17.61 -22.99 -18.22
C THR A 284 17.58 -21.94 -19.34
N LYS A 285 16.58 -22.00 -20.22
CA LYS A 285 16.34 -21.10 -21.35
C LYS A 285 14.88 -21.19 -21.79
N TRP A 286 14.45 -20.27 -22.63
CA TRP A 286 13.14 -20.34 -23.29
C TRP A 286 13.16 -21.34 -24.45
N TRP A 287 12.13 -22.19 -24.51
CA TRP A 287 11.95 -23.17 -25.59
C TRP A 287 10.93 -22.73 -26.65
N GLY A 288 10.32 -21.55 -26.50
CA GLY A 288 9.43 -20.99 -27.51
C GLY A 288 10.17 -20.29 -28.64
N GLU A 289 9.41 -19.66 -29.53
CA GLU A 289 9.91 -19.12 -30.81
C GLU A 289 10.79 -17.90 -30.65
N GLN A 290 10.40 -16.97 -29.77
CA GLN A 290 11.15 -15.73 -29.52
C GLN A 290 12.55 -16.03 -28.97
N SER A 291 13.56 -15.30 -29.44
CA SER A 291 14.94 -15.39 -28.90
C SER A 291 15.27 -14.27 -27.94
N HIS A 292 14.51 -13.17 -28.00
CA HIS A 292 14.69 -11.97 -27.20
C HIS A 292 13.33 -11.45 -26.74
N HIS A 293 13.36 -10.74 -25.62
CA HIS A 293 12.26 -9.96 -25.06
C HIS A 293 12.68 -8.49 -25.04
N THR A 294 11.77 -7.58 -25.38
CA THR A 294 12.01 -6.14 -25.26
C THR A 294 11.44 -5.67 -23.93
N ALA A 295 12.31 -5.34 -22.98
CA ALA A 295 11.93 -4.93 -21.64
C ALA A 295 11.07 -3.66 -21.70
N GLY A 296 9.89 -3.72 -21.09
CA GLY A 296 9.06 -2.55 -20.82
C GLY A 296 9.54 -1.81 -19.57
N LYS A 297 9.06 -0.59 -19.41
CA LYS A 297 9.34 0.23 -18.22
C LYS A 297 9.02 -0.52 -16.93
N GLY A 298 10.02 -0.65 -16.06
CA GLY A 298 9.89 -1.27 -14.74
C GLY A 298 10.06 -2.79 -14.72
N GLU A 299 10.15 -3.48 -15.86
CA GLU A 299 10.37 -4.92 -15.84
C GLU A 299 11.73 -5.29 -15.23
N THR A 300 11.77 -6.43 -14.59
CA THR A 300 12.97 -6.97 -13.94
C THR A 300 13.32 -8.34 -14.49
N LEU A 301 14.59 -8.75 -14.38
CA LEU A 301 14.97 -10.13 -14.72
C LEU A 301 14.18 -11.17 -13.91
N THR A 302 13.73 -10.83 -12.71
CA THR A 302 12.89 -11.69 -11.87
C THR A 302 11.49 -11.85 -12.46
N SER A 303 10.86 -10.75 -12.87
CA SER A 303 9.55 -10.79 -13.56
C SER A 303 9.62 -11.59 -14.86
N LEU A 304 10.67 -11.39 -15.67
CA LEU A 304 10.89 -12.17 -16.90
C LEU A 304 11.22 -13.64 -16.62
N SER A 305 11.92 -13.93 -15.52
CA SER A 305 12.20 -15.29 -15.07
C SER A 305 10.91 -16.06 -14.78
N GLN A 306 9.92 -15.43 -14.14
CA GLN A 306 8.60 -16.04 -13.93
C GLN A 306 7.80 -16.12 -15.22
N LEU A 307 7.73 -15.01 -15.97
CA LEU A 307 6.95 -14.94 -17.22
C LEU A 307 7.37 -16.01 -18.23
N TYR A 308 8.67 -16.25 -18.41
CA TYR A 308 9.18 -17.24 -19.37
C TYR A 308 9.53 -18.59 -18.73
N GLY A 309 9.33 -18.78 -17.42
CA GLY A 309 9.70 -20.03 -16.75
C GLY A 309 11.18 -20.37 -16.89
N ILE A 310 12.06 -19.37 -16.83
CA ILE A 310 13.52 -19.53 -16.93
C ILE A 310 14.13 -19.27 -15.56
N ARG A 311 15.05 -20.11 -15.09
CA ARG A 311 15.79 -19.89 -13.84
C ARG A 311 16.48 -18.53 -13.86
N LEU A 312 16.25 -17.70 -12.84
CA LEU A 312 16.79 -16.33 -12.79
C LEU A 312 18.31 -16.29 -12.98
N LYS A 313 19.06 -17.15 -12.27
CA LYS A 313 20.53 -17.23 -12.41
C LYS A 313 20.97 -17.55 -13.84
N ARG A 314 20.17 -18.30 -14.61
CA ARG A 314 20.49 -18.64 -16.00
C ARG A 314 20.17 -17.47 -16.94
N LEU A 315 19.02 -16.83 -16.74
CA LEU A 315 18.63 -15.64 -17.50
C LEU A 315 19.64 -14.49 -17.28
N ALA A 316 20.01 -14.23 -16.03
CA ALA A 316 21.01 -13.23 -15.68
C ALA A 316 22.39 -13.54 -16.30
N LYS A 317 22.86 -14.79 -16.20
CA LYS A 317 24.13 -15.21 -16.81
C LYS A 317 24.13 -15.05 -18.33
N MET A 318 23.03 -15.42 -19.00
CA MET A 318 22.89 -15.30 -20.45
C MET A 318 22.96 -13.84 -20.91
N ASN A 319 22.46 -12.92 -20.09
CA ASN A 319 22.44 -11.49 -20.34
C ASN A 319 23.62 -10.73 -19.68
N ARG A 320 24.62 -11.45 -19.14
CA ARG A 320 25.80 -10.86 -18.46
C ARG A 320 25.44 -9.88 -17.34
N ARG A 321 24.32 -10.13 -16.66
CA ARG A 321 23.78 -9.31 -15.58
C ARG A 321 23.87 -10.03 -14.25
N LYS A 322 23.81 -9.26 -13.17
CA LYS A 322 23.56 -9.82 -11.84
C LYS A 322 22.12 -10.33 -11.77
N PRO A 323 21.84 -11.41 -11.02
CA PRO A 323 20.47 -11.70 -10.58
C PRO A 323 19.85 -10.45 -9.95
N TYR A 324 18.55 -10.22 -10.17
CA TYR A 324 17.81 -9.05 -9.65
C TYR A 324 18.20 -7.69 -10.23
N ALA A 325 18.98 -7.63 -11.31
CA ALA A 325 19.22 -6.36 -11.99
C ALA A 325 17.91 -5.78 -12.57
N GLU A 326 17.73 -4.48 -12.39
CA GLU A 326 16.72 -3.69 -13.10
C GLU A 326 17.00 -3.70 -14.60
N LEU A 327 15.93 -3.57 -15.39
CA LEU A 327 15.99 -3.44 -16.85
C LEU A 327 15.57 -2.03 -17.25
N HIS A 328 16.18 -1.53 -18.32
CA HIS A 328 15.77 -0.27 -18.91
C HIS A 328 14.68 -0.49 -19.95
N ASP A 329 13.77 0.47 -20.06
CA ASP A 329 12.73 0.45 -21.09
C ASP A 329 13.34 0.36 -22.49
N GLY A 330 12.82 -0.53 -23.33
CA GLY A 330 13.33 -0.85 -24.66
C GLY A 330 14.52 -1.82 -24.70
N GLU A 331 15.05 -2.26 -23.55
CA GLU A 331 16.23 -3.13 -23.51
C GLU A 331 15.96 -4.54 -24.07
N GLN A 332 16.86 -5.07 -24.89
CA GLN A 332 16.75 -6.44 -25.40
C GLN A 332 17.32 -7.48 -24.43
N ILE A 333 16.48 -8.38 -23.94
CA ILE A 333 16.84 -9.48 -23.05
C ILE A 333 16.83 -10.80 -23.81
N ARG A 334 17.98 -11.45 -23.88
CA ARG A 334 18.15 -12.76 -24.52
C ARG A 334 17.51 -13.86 -23.69
N LEU A 335 16.76 -14.74 -24.36
CA LEU A 335 16.01 -15.84 -23.74
C LEU A 335 16.58 -17.23 -24.04
N LYS A 336 17.37 -17.41 -25.12
CA LYS A 336 17.92 -18.73 -25.52
C LYS A 336 19.31 -18.73 -26.14
#